data_AF-A0AAU4GM95-F1
#
_entry.id   AF-A0AAU4GM95-F1
#
_cell.length_a   1.000
_cell.length_b   1.000
_cell.length_c   1.000
_cell.angle_alpha   90.00
_cell.angle_beta   90.00
_cell.angle_gamma   90.00
#
_symmetry.space_group_name_H-M   'P 1'
#
loop_
_entity.id
_entity.type
_entity.pdbx_description
1 polymer ?
#
loop_
_entity_poly.entity_id
_entity_poly.type
_entity_poly.pdbx_seq_one_letter_code
_entity_poly.pdbx_strand_id
1 'polypeptide(L)'
;MRDRLAQHAKVAELSPGPNVLCPQDVLEPVLRKAALERGVSLRFATELTSFTQDETGVTAWLRPAGGPDVEVTLLGRMHWESGTGSPPGGCSWPATPRT
;
A
#
# COMPACT_ATOMS: atom_id res chain seq x y z
N MET A 1 -18.34 12.02 18.77
CA MET A 1 -17.33 11.32 19.60
C MET A 1 -17.93 10.14 20.37
N ARG A 2 -19.05 10.34 21.08
CA ARG A 2 -19.75 9.28 21.84
C ARG A 2 -20.15 8.06 20.97
N ASP A 3 -20.56 8.30 19.73
CA ASP A 3 -21.01 7.22 18.83
C ASP A 3 -19.88 6.27 18.40
N ARG A 4 -18.66 6.80 18.21
CA ARG A 4 -17.48 5.96 17.88
C ARG A 4 -17.10 5.04 19.05
N LEU A 5 -17.22 5.54 20.28
CA LEU A 5 -16.98 4.73 21.49
C LEU A 5 -18.01 3.61 21.63
N ALA A 6 -19.29 3.92 21.37
CA ALA A 6 -20.37 2.93 21.39
C ALA A 6 -20.18 1.85 20.31
N GLN A 7 -19.70 2.22 19.12
CA GLN A 7 -19.38 1.28 18.06
C GLN A 7 -18.22 0.35 18.43
N HIS A 8 -17.15 0.88 19.06
CA HIS A 8 -16.00 0.09 19.47
C HIS A 8 -16.33 -0.92 20.59
N ALA A 9 -17.31 -0.62 21.45
CA ALA A 9 -17.74 -1.49 22.53
C ALA A 9 -18.46 -2.76 22.05
N LYS A 10 -19.13 -2.72 20.89
CA LYS A 10 -19.88 -3.87 20.33
C LYS A 10 -19.02 -4.92 19.63
N VAL A 11 -17.71 -4.69 19.45
CA VAL A 11 -16.84 -5.59 18.69
C VAL A 11 -16.84 -7.01 19.27
N ALA A 12 -16.88 -7.15 20.60
CA ALA A 12 -16.87 -8.45 21.27
C ALA A 12 -18.14 -9.28 21.03
N GLU A 13 -19.28 -8.65 20.70
CA GLU A 13 -20.53 -9.36 20.37
C GLU A 13 -20.56 -9.80 18.90
N LEU A 14 -19.78 -9.13 18.03
CA LEU A 14 -19.81 -9.32 16.58
C LEU A 14 -18.61 -10.12 16.04
N SER A 15 -17.53 -10.22 16.80
CA SER A 15 -16.28 -10.84 16.38
C SER A 15 -15.66 -11.63 17.53
N PRO A 16 -15.10 -12.83 17.26
CA PRO A 16 -14.30 -13.56 18.24
C PRO A 16 -12.98 -12.85 18.57
N GLY A 17 -12.53 -11.92 17.73
CA GLY A 17 -11.34 -11.11 17.97
C GLY A 17 -11.64 -9.88 18.84
N PRO A 18 -10.85 -9.61 19.90
CA PRO A 18 -11.05 -8.44 20.74
C PRO A 18 -10.66 -7.16 19.99
N ASN A 19 -11.22 -6.03 20.42
CA ASN A 19 -10.73 -4.73 20.01
C ASN A 19 -9.40 -4.44 20.72
N VAL A 20 -8.35 -4.11 19.97
CA VAL A 20 -7.02 -3.84 20.51
C VAL A 20 -6.50 -2.54 19.93
N LEU A 21 -5.92 -1.70 20.79
CA LEU A 21 -5.14 -0.55 20.36
C LEU A 21 -3.76 -1.06 19.90
N CYS A 22 -3.49 -0.97 18.59
CA CYS A 22 -2.20 -1.32 18.02
C CYS A 22 -1.61 -0.10 17.31
N PRO A 23 -0.63 0.57 17.91
CA PRO A 23 0.08 1.68 17.27
C PRO A 23 0.75 1.25 15.95
N GLN A 24 0.81 2.15 14.98
CA GLN A 24 1.31 1.87 13.64
C GLN A 24 2.79 1.50 13.63
N ASP A 25 3.60 2.12 14.48
CA ASP A 25 5.02 1.80 14.71
C ASP A 25 5.24 0.39 15.29
N VAL A 26 4.21 -0.21 15.91
CA VAL A 26 4.21 -1.59 16.37
C VAL A 26 3.67 -2.54 15.29
N LEU A 27 2.61 -2.14 14.59
CA LEU A 27 1.94 -2.96 13.57
C LEU A 27 2.80 -3.13 12.30
N GLU A 28 3.38 -2.04 11.80
CA GLU A 28 4.13 -2.03 10.54
C GLU A 28 5.32 -3.00 10.54
N PRO A 29 6.15 -3.09 11.60
CA PRO A 29 7.21 -4.10 11.65
C PRO A 29 6.70 -5.54 11.57
N VAL A 30 5.55 -5.85 12.17
CA VAL A 30 4.93 -7.18 12.12
C VAL A 30 4.50 -7.50 10.69
N LEU A 31 3.82 -6.56 10.02
CA LEU A 31 3.40 -6.71 8.63
C LEU A 31 4.59 -6.85 7.69
N ARG A 32 5.63 -6.03 7.89
CA ARG A 32 6.89 -6.11 7.14
C ARG A 32 7.52 -7.50 7.25
N LYS A 33 7.66 -8.02 8.46
CA LYS A 33 8.23 -9.35 8.70
C LYS A 33 7.43 -10.42 7.95
N ALA A 34 6.11 -10.41 8.11
CA ALA A 34 5.21 -11.35 7.45
C ALA A 34 5.26 -11.27 5.91
N ALA A 35 5.45 -10.08 5.33
CA ALA A 35 5.61 -9.91 3.89
C ALA A 35 6.95 -10.50 3.39
N LEU A 36 8.05 -10.22 4.10
CA LEU A 36 9.37 -10.76 3.77
C LEU A 36 9.40 -12.30 3.86
N GLU A 37 8.77 -12.88 4.88
CA GLU A 37 8.64 -14.34 5.04
C GLU A 37 7.87 -14.99 3.88
N ARG A 38 7.01 -14.23 3.20
CA ARG A 38 6.26 -14.67 2.01
C ARG A 38 6.99 -14.36 0.69
N GLY A 39 8.22 -13.87 0.75
CA GLY A 39 9.03 -13.58 -0.44
C GLY A 39 8.69 -12.26 -1.13
N VAL A 40 7.96 -11.35 -0.47
CA VAL A 40 7.68 -10.02 -1.03
C VAL A 40 8.97 -9.19 -1.11
N SER A 41 9.24 -8.63 -2.29
CA SER A 41 10.31 -7.65 -2.47
C SER A 41 9.88 -6.29 -1.95
N LEU A 42 10.43 -5.85 -0.81
CA LEU A 42 10.16 -4.56 -0.19
C LEU A 42 11.38 -3.63 -0.32
N ARG A 43 11.17 -2.43 -0.87
CA ARG A 43 12.23 -1.42 -1.05
C ARG A 43 11.80 -0.09 -0.42
N PHE A 44 12.53 0.33 0.60
CA PHE A 44 12.35 1.65 1.21
C PHE A 44 13.15 2.71 0.47
N ALA A 45 12.85 3.99 0.74
CA ALA A 45 13.56 5.14 0.16
C ALA A 45 13.70 5.02 -1.37
N THR A 46 12.63 4.52 -2.01
CA THR A 46 12.54 4.32 -3.44
C THR A 46 11.29 5.04 -3.91
N GLU A 47 11.48 6.07 -4.73
CA GLU A 47 10.42 6.90 -5.27
C GLU A 47 9.98 6.35 -6.64
N LEU A 48 8.68 6.21 -6.88
CA LEU A 48 8.17 6.02 -8.24
C LEU A 48 8.17 7.38 -8.94
N THR A 49 8.92 7.52 -10.03
CA THR A 49 9.06 8.80 -10.74
C THR A 49 8.14 8.90 -11.96
N SER A 50 7.91 7.80 -12.66
CA SER A 50 6.97 7.69 -13.77
C SER A 50 6.57 6.24 -14.03
N PHE A 51 5.50 6.03 -14.80
CA PHE A 51 5.14 4.71 -15.31
C PHE A 51 4.31 4.84 -16.60
N THR A 52 4.28 3.76 -17.37
CA THR A 52 3.35 3.52 -18.48
C THR A 52 2.67 2.17 -18.26
N GLN A 53 1.42 2.06 -18.68
CA GLN A 53 0.66 0.82 -18.60
C GLN A 53 0.00 0.53 -19.94
N ASP A 54 0.08 -0.73 -20.37
CA ASP A 54 -0.61 -1.25 -21.55
C ASP A 54 -1.33 -2.58 -21.23
N GLU A 55 -1.79 -3.28 -22.27
CA GLU A 55 -2.52 -4.54 -22.14
C GLU A 55 -1.67 -5.69 -21.57
N THR A 56 -0.34 -5.57 -21.64
CA THR A 56 0.61 -6.61 -21.24
C THR A 56 1.13 -6.41 -19.82
N GLY A 57 1.18 -5.16 -19.35
CA GLY A 57 1.66 -4.87 -18.01
C GLY A 57 1.96 -3.40 -17.75
N VAL A 58 2.82 -3.17 -16.76
CA VAL A 58 3.25 -1.84 -16.31
C VAL A 58 4.77 -1.74 -16.41
N THR A 59 5.26 -0.69 -17.04
CA THR A 59 6.67 -0.29 -16.97
C THR A 59 6.79 0.92 -16.06
N ALA A 60 7.63 0.84 -15.04
CA ALA A 60 7.80 1.87 -14.02
C ALA A 60 9.27 2.29 -13.89
N TRP A 61 9.49 3.58 -13.65
CA TRP A 61 10.79 4.13 -13.31
C TRP A 61 10.83 4.44 -11.82
N LEU A 62 11.85 3.90 -11.16
CA LEU A 62 12.04 4.01 -9.72
C LEU A 62 13.36 4.70 -9.42
N ARG A 63 13.35 5.64 -8.49
CA ARG A 63 14.55 6.32 -7.98
C ARG A 63 14.89 5.83 -6.58
N PRO A 64 15.94 5.02 -6.40
CA PRO A 64 16.44 4.66 -5.08
C PRO A 64 17.26 5.81 -4.46
N ALA A 65 17.29 5.88 -3.13
CA ALA A 65 18.12 6.84 -2.43
C ALA A 65 19.61 6.63 -2.74
N GLY A 66 20.22 7.59 -3.44
CA GLY A 66 21.65 7.60 -3.76
C GLY A 66 22.06 6.80 -5.00
N GLY A 67 21.11 6.32 -5.80
CA GLY A 67 21.38 5.60 -7.05
C GLY A 67 20.69 6.22 -8.26
N PRO A 68 21.04 5.79 -9.48
CA PRO A 68 20.35 6.22 -10.69
C PRO A 68 18.93 5.62 -10.74
N ASP A 69 18.07 6.27 -11.53
CA ASP A 69 16.74 5.74 -11.82
C ASP A 69 16.86 4.35 -12.48
N VAL A 70 16.01 3.41 -12.03
CA VAL A 70 15.95 2.03 -12.52
C VAL A 70 14.59 1.76 -13.14
N GLU A 71 14.58 1.05 -14.26
CA GLU A 71 13.37 0.62 -14.96
C GLU A 71 12.96 -0.78 -14.48
N VAL A 72 11.66 -0.95 -14.23
CA VAL A 72 11.06 -2.23 -13.81
C VAL A 72 9.81 -2.50 -14.62
N THR A 73 9.73 -3.68 -15.23
CA THR A 73 8.53 -4.16 -15.94
C THR A 73 7.80 -5.21 -15.09
N LEU A 74 6.52 -4.97 -14.85
CA LEU A 74 5.62 -5.83 -14.09
C LEU A 74 4.57 -6.40 -15.04
N LEU A 75 4.43 -7.73 -15.07
CA LEU A 75 3.30 -8.37 -15.75
C LEU A 75 2.04 -8.15 -14.90
N GLY A 76 1.00 -7.57 -15.49
CA GLY A 76 -0.27 -7.31 -14.81
C GLY A 76 -0.44 -5.87 -14.31
N ARG A 77 -1.06 -5.70 -13.14
CA ARG A 77 -1.52 -4.38 -12.64
C ARG A 77 -0.64 -3.85 -11.52
N MET A 78 -0.45 -2.53 -11.52
CA MET A 78 0.13 -1.80 -10.41
C MET A 78 -0.97 -1.37 -9.43
N HIS A 79 -0.68 -1.44 -8.13
CA HIS A 79 -1.51 -0.88 -7.08
C HIS A 79 -0.77 0.27 -6.42
N TRP A 80 -1.41 1.42 -6.31
CA TRP A 80 -0.90 2.60 -5.61
C TRP A 80 -1.73 2.87 -4.37
N GLU A 81 -1.08 2.99 -3.22
CA GLU A 81 -1.69 3.41 -1.96
C GLU A 81 -0.96 4.66 -1.48
N SER A 82 -1.65 5.80 -1.46
CA SER A 82 -1.07 7.05 -1.01
C SER A 82 -1.18 7.20 0.51
N GLY A 83 -0.10 7.65 1.15
CA GLY A 83 -0.16 8.16 2.52
C GLY A 83 -0.80 9.56 2.57
N THR A 84 -0.40 10.45 1.65
CA THR A 84 -0.91 11.83 1.49
C THR A 84 -0.61 12.47 0.11
N GLY A 85 0.15 11.81 -0.77
CA GLY A 85 0.60 12.36 -2.06
C GLY A 85 -0.20 11.87 -3.27
N SER A 86 -0.25 12.70 -4.32
CA SER A 86 -0.78 12.30 -5.63
C SER A 86 0.21 11.39 -6.37
N PRO A 87 -0.27 10.45 -7.21
CA PRO A 87 0.61 9.65 -8.05
C PRO A 87 1.40 10.57 -9.00
N PRO A 88 2.65 10.20 -9.35
CA PRO A 88 3.43 10.92 -10.34
C PRO A 88 2.70 10.93 -11.70
N GLY A 89 2.77 12.08 -12.40
CA GLY A 89 2.28 12.21 -13.77
C GLY A 89 0.78 12.50 -13.94
N GLY A 90 0.04 12.82 -12.88
CA GLY A 90 -1.38 13.22 -13.01
C GLY A 90 -2.28 12.11 -13.56
N CYS A 91 -1.84 10.85 -13.45
CA CYS A 91 -2.59 9.69 -13.93
C CYS A 91 -3.93 9.60 -13.19
N SER A 92 -5.02 9.87 -13.91
CA SER A 92 -6.36 9.48 -13.50
C SER A 92 -6.45 7.97 -13.61
N TRP A 93 -6.20 7.27 -12.51
CA TRP A 93 -6.51 5.84 -12.42
C TRP A 93 -7.97 5.65 -12.84
N PRO A 94 -8.30 4.70 -13.74
CA PRO A 94 -9.69 4.30 -13.86
C PRO A 94 -10.12 3.81 -12.48
N ALA A 95 -11.08 4.51 -11.88
CA ALA A 95 -11.63 4.12 -10.59
C ALA A 95 -12.00 2.63 -10.65
N THR A 96 -11.45 1.84 -9.72
CA THR A 96 -11.82 0.43 -9.59
C THR A 96 -13.34 0.35 -9.53
N PRO A 97 -14.03 -0.44 -10.39
CA PRO A 97 -15.45 -0.59 -10.26
C PRO A 97 -15.73 -1.18 -8.87
N ARG A 98 -16.41 -0.40 -8.03
CA ARG A 98 -17.00 -0.91 -6.78
C ARG A 98 -18.00 -1.97 -7.20
N THR A 99 -17.69 -3.22 -6.87
CA THR A 99 -18.62 -4.34 -6.93
C THR A 99 -19.56 -4.26 -5.73
#